data_AF-A0A3D0K0P3-F1
#
_entry.id   AF-A0A3D0K0P3-F1
#
_cell.length_a   1.000
_cell.length_b   1.000
_cell.length_c   1.000
_cell.angle_alpha   90.00
_cell.angle_beta   90.00
_cell.angle_gamma   90.00
#
_symmetry.space_group_name_H-M   'P 1'
#
loop_
_entity.id
_entity.type
_entity.pdbx_description
1 polymer ?
#
loop_
_entity_poly.entity_id
_entity_poly.type
_entity_poly.pdbx_seq_one_letter_code
_entity_poly.pdbx_strand_id
1 'polypeptide(L)'
;MARDRSKEDSGARIEALRKRLDEANRAYYVDADPLMSDRDYDRELAELAALEAEHPEHASEDSPTRRVGGEPVDAFSSVEHALPMQSIDNSYDPDDISA
;
A
#
# COMPACT_ATOMS: atom_id res chain seq x y z
N MET A 1 -23.41 14.80 15.26
CA MET A 1 -23.63 14.64 13.80
C MET A 1 -22.42 15.04 12.93
N ALA A 2 -21.45 15.83 13.40
CA ALA A 2 -20.26 16.20 12.59
C ALA A 2 -19.17 15.09 12.50
N ARG A 3 -19.06 14.21 13.50
CA ARG A 3 -18.05 13.12 13.52
C ARG A 3 -18.32 11.98 12.53
N ASP A 4 -19.56 11.86 12.06
CA ASP A 4 -20.01 10.75 11.21
C ASP A 4 -19.63 10.98 9.74
N ARG A 5 -19.84 12.21 9.26
CA ARG A 5 -19.53 12.63 7.89
C ARG A 5 -18.02 12.63 7.59
N SER A 6 -17.19 12.95 8.58
CA SER A 6 -15.73 12.88 8.45
C SER A 6 -15.23 11.44 8.35
N LYS A 7 -15.92 10.48 8.98
CA LYS A 7 -15.58 9.05 8.88
C LYS A 7 -15.99 8.47 7.54
N GLU A 8 -17.16 8.83 7.03
CA GLU A 8 -17.59 8.43 5.68
C GLU A 8 -16.63 8.96 4.59
N ASP A 9 -16.13 10.19 4.76
CA ASP A 9 -15.14 10.79 3.85
C ASP A 9 -13.78 10.07 3.92
N SER A 10 -13.31 9.74 5.14
CA SER A 10 -12.10 8.93 5.33
C SER A 10 -12.24 7.53 4.73
N GLY A 11 -13.37 6.85 4.91
CA GLY A 11 -13.62 5.53 4.34
C GLY A 11 -13.61 5.57 2.80
N ALA A 12 -14.25 6.57 2.20
CA ALA A 12 -14.22 6.78 0.75
C ALA A 12 -12.80 7.06 0.24
N ARG A 13 -12.00 7.83 0.99
CA ARG A 13 -10.60 8.10 0.66
C ARG A 13 -9.72 6.86 0.75
N ILE A 14 -9.89 6.05 1.79
CA ILE A 14 -9.17 4.76 1.96
C ILE A 14 -9.44 3.85 0.77
N GLU A 15 -10.70 3.67 0.39
CA GLU A 15 -11.07 2.81 -0.74
C GLU A 15 -10.55 3.34 -2.09
N ALA A 16 -10.56 4.66 -2.28
CA ALA A 16 -9.98 5.28 -3.48
C ALA A 16 -8.45 5.08 -3.56
N LEU A 17 -7.74 5.23 -2.44
CA LEU A 17 -6.30 4.99 -2.36
C LEU A 17 -5.97 3.53 -2.61
N ARG A 18 -6.68 2.59 -1.99
CA ARG A 18 -6.51 1.14 -2.21
C ARG A 18 -6.61 0.78 -3.68
N LYS A 19 -7.72 1.17 -4.31
CA LYS A 19 -7.96 0.88 -5.73
C LYS A 19 -6.83 1.43 -6.61
N ARG A 20 -6.41 2.66 -6.36
CA ARG A 20 -5.36 3.33 -7.15
C ARG A 20 -3.99 2.68 -6.96
N LEU A 21 -3.64 2.30 -5.73
CA LEU A 21 -2.40 1.59 -5.42
C LEU A 21 -2.40 0.17 -5.97
N ASP A 22 -3.53 -0.54 -5.95
CA ASP A 22 -3.67 -1.86 -6.58
C ASP A 22 -3.49 -1.80 -8.10
N GLU A 23 -4.11 -0.81 -8.75
CA GLU A 23 -3.92 -0.55 -10.18
C GLU A 23 -2.45 -0.24 -10.50
N ALA A 24 -1.79 0.58 -9.67
CA ALA A 24 -0.36 0.88 -9.82
C ALA A 24 0.53 -0.35 -9.62
N ASN A 25 0.25 -1.17 -8.61
CA ASN A 25 0.98 -2.41 -8.32
C ASN A 25 0.86 -3.40 -9.48
N ARG A 26 -0.34 -3.61 -10.01
CA ARG A 26 -0.54 -4.46 -11.18
C ARG A 26 0.27 -3.95 -12.37
N ALA A 27 0.18 -2.65 -12.64
CA ALA A 27 0.88 -2.05 -13.76
C ALA A 27 2.41 -2.20 -13.64
N TYR A 28 2.94 -2.09 -12.42
CA TYR A 28 4.36 -2.27 -12.12
C TYR A 28 4.81 -3.75 -12.19
N TYR A 29 4.12 -4.66 -11.48
CA TYR A 29 4.55 -6.05 -11.31
C TYR A 29 4.14 -6.97 -12.47
N VAL A 30 3.01 -6.71 -13.12
CA VAL A 30 2.41 -7.61 -14.12
C VAL A 30 2.55 -7.03 -15.52
N ASP A 31 2.11 -5.79 -15.71
CA ASP A 31 2.02 -5.21 -17.05
C ASP A 31 3.35 -4.58 -17.52
N ALA A 32 4.29 -4.35 -16.59
CA ALA A 32 5.55 -3.64 -16.81
C ALA A 32 5.37 -2.24 -17.46
N ASP A 33 4.27 -1.55 -17.11
CA ASP A 33 3.89 -0.22 -17.59
C ASP A 33 3.50 0.70 -16.42
N PRO A 34 4.46 1.19 -15.62
CA PRO A 34 4.18 1.92 -14.38
C PRO A 34 3.32 3.18 -14.60
N LEU A 35 2.21 3.28 -13.88
CA LEU A 35 1.25 4.40 -14.00
C LEU A 35 1.65 5.66 -13.22
N MET A 36 2.62 5.54 -12.29
CA MET A 36 3.10 6.64 -11.45
C MET A 36 4.57 6.43 -11.09
N SER A 37 5.21 7.51 -10.60
CA SER A 37 6.56 7.42 -10.08
C SER A 37 6.58 6.73 -8.71
N ASP A 38 7.70 6.10 -8.37
CA ASP A 38 7.91 5.48 -7.04
C ASP A 38 7.56 6.46 -5.92
N ARG A 39 8.05 7.71 -6.01
CA ARG A 39 7.78 8.76 -5.01
C ARG A 39 6.29 9.08 -4.85
N ASP A 40 5.51 9.06 -5.95
CA ASP A 40 4.07 9.30 -5.87
C ASP A 40 3.35 8.09 -5.24
N TYR A 41 3.76 6.88 -5.59
CA TYR A 41 3.29 5.64 -4.97
C TYR A 41 3.55 5.65 -3.47
N ASP A 42 4.78 5.96 -3.06
CA ASP A 42 5.19 5.99 -1.66
C ASP A 42 4.41 7.02 -0.83
N ARG A 43 4.13 8.20 -1.41
CA ARG A 43 3.31 9.22 -0.77
C ARG A 43 1.87 8.76 -0.56
N GLU A 44 1.27 8.16 -1.59
CA GLU A 44 -0.10 7.65 -1.51
C GLU A 44 -0.21 6.44 -0.56
N LEU A 45 0.81 5.57 -0.52
CA LEU A 45 0.89 4.45 0.41
C LEU A 45 1.02 4.94 1.87
N ALA A 46 1.85 5.95 2.12
CA ALA A 46 1.99 6.56 3.44
C ALA A 46 0.68 7.23 3.91
N GLU A 47 -0.04 7.92 3.01
CA GLU A 47 -1.36 8.48 3.30
C GLU A 47 -2.36 7.38 3.68
N LEU A 48 -2.41 6.28 2.91
CA LEU A 48 -3.27 5.14 3.21
C LEU A 48 -2.93 4.53 4.58
N ALA A 49 -1.65 4.32 4.89
CA ALA A 49 -1.22 3.78 6.17
C ALA A 49 -1.62 4.67 7.35
N ALA A 50 -1.49 5.99 7.22
CA ALA A 50 -1.93 6.95 8.24
C ALA A 50 -3.45 6.87 8.46
N LEU A 51 -4.24 6.86 7.38
CA LEU A 51 -5.70 6.75 7.46
C LEU A 51 -6.15 5.42 8.07
N GLU A 52 -5.51 4.30 7.75
CA GLU A 52 -5.81 3.00 8.35
C GLU A 52 -5.43 2.93 9.83
N ALA A 53 -4.38 3.64 10.26
CA ALA A 53 -4.01 3.75 11.66
C ALA A 53 -5.02 4.60 12.46
N GLU A 54 -5.52 5.69 11.86
CA GLU A 54 -6.56 6.55 12.45
C GLU A 54 -7.94 5.88 12.46
N HIS A 55 -8.19 4.96 11.52
CA HIS A 55 -9.44 4.25 11.34
C HIS A 55 -9.24 2.72 11.31
N PRO A 56 -8.95 2.07 12.45
CA PRO A 56 -8.73 0.63 12.52
C PRO A 56 -9.90 -0.22 12.00
N GLU A 57 -11.13 0.33 12.01
CA GLU A 57 -12.31 -0.30 11.42
C GLU A 57 -12.21 -0.56 9.92
N HIS A 58 -11.33 0.17 9.22
CA HIS A 58 -11.11 0.03 7.79
C HIS A 58 -9.87 -0.78 7.44
N ALA A 59 -9.00 -1.11 8.39
CA ALA A 59 -7.78 -1.87 8.12
C ALA A 59 -8.10 -3.29 7.61
N SER A 60 -7.49 -3.69 6.48
CA SER A 60 -7.68 -5.00 5.84
C SER A 60 -6.35 -5.72 5.70
N GLU A 61 -6.34 -7.05 5.81
CA GLU A 61 -5.16 -7.88 5.53
C GLU A 61 -4.77 -7.84 4.05
N ASP A 62 -5.74 -7.59 3.17
CA ASP A 62 -5.53 -7.49 1.73
C ASP A 62 -5.04 -6.10 1.30
N SER A 63 -4.87 -5.16 2.23
CA SER A 63 -4.48 -3.78 1.92
C SER A 63 -3.06 -3.73 1.33
N PRO A 64 -2.78 -2.85 0.34
CA PRO A 64 -1.43 -2.59 -0.17
C PRO A 64 -0.41 -2.26 0.93
N THR A 65 -0.83 -1.70 2.06
CA THR A 65 0.04 -1.37 3.21
C THR A 65 0.55 -2.61 3.97
N ARG A 66 -0.04 -3.78 3.75
CA ARG A 66 0.30 -5.04 4.42
C ARG A 66 0.87 -6.11 3.49
N ARG A 67 0.88 -5.85 2.18
CA ARG A 67 1.36 -6.78 1.17
C ARG A 67 2.80 -6.45 0.76
N VAL A 68 3.57 -7.48 0.46
CA VAL A 68 4.93 -7.35 -0.10
C VAL A 68 4.92 -7.95 -1.50
N GLY A 69 5.32 -7.16 -2.50
CA GLY A 69 5.43 -7.60 -3.89
C GLY A 69 4.10 -7.68 -4.65
N GLY A 70 4.17 -8.25 -5.85
CA GLY A 70 3.02 -8.44 -6.74
C GLY A 70 2.28 -9.75 -6.54
N GLU A 71 1.28 -10.00 -7.39
CA GLU A 71 0.52 -11.25 -7.39
C GLU A 71 1.39 -12.43 -7.87
N PRO A 72 1.23 -13.64 -7.30
CA PRO A 72 1.95 -14.82 -7.76
C PRO A 72 1.67 -15.12 -9.24
N VAL A 73 2.69 -15.54 -9.97
CA VAL A 73 2.56 -15.92 -11.38
C VAL A 73 1.99 -17.34 -11.48
N ASP A 74 0.79 -17.49 -12.05
CA ASP A 74 0.06 -18.77 -12.17
C ASP A 74 0.83 -19.89 -12.88
N ALA A 75 1.82 -19.54 -13.72
CA ALA A 75 2.68 -20.50 -14.41
C ALA A 75 3.58 -21.32 -13.46
N PHE A 76 3.69 -20.91 -12.19
CA PHE A 76 4.50 -21.56 -11.17
C PHE A 76 3.65 -21.97 -9.97
N SER A 77 3.93 -23.13 -9.39
CA SER A 77 3.34 -23.54 -8.12
C SER A 77 3.84 -22.62 -7.00
N SER A 78 2.92 -22.05 -6.22
CA SER A 78 3.28 -21.30 -5.01
C SER A 78 3.88 -22.23 -3.96
N VAL A 79 4.88 -21.72 -3.24
CA VAL A 79 5.50 -22.41 -2.10
C VAL A 79 5.55 -21.47 -0.91
N GLU A 80 5.38 -22.02 0.28
CA GLU A 80 5.47 -21.26 1.52
C GLU A 80 6.92 -20.89 1.81
N HIS A 81 7.18 -19.61 2.09
CA HIS A 81 8.50 -19.17 2.53
C HIS A 81 8.72 -19.62 3.98
N ALA A 82 9.86 -20.25 4.25
CA ALA A 82 10.18 -20.75 5.61
C ALA A 82 10.23 -19.64 6.68
N LEU A 83 10.45 -18.40 6.24
CA LEU A 83 10.36 -17.19 7.06
C LEU A 83 9.56 -16.13 6.28
N PRO A 84 8.86 -15.21 6.97
CA PRO A 84 8.16 -14.11 6.30
C PRO A 84 9.11 -13.30 5.42
N MET A 85 8.68 -12.97 4.21
CA MET A 85 9.37 -11.97 3.40
C MET A 85 9.22 -10.60 4.06
N GLN A 86 10.31 -9.83 4.08
CA GLN A 86 10.33 -8.46 4.62
C GLN A 86 10.48 -7.46 3.48
N SER A 87 9.94 -6.26 3.67
CA SER A 87 10.28 -5.09 2.86
C SER A 87 11.41 -4.29 3.53
N ILE A 88 12.03 -3.41 2.75
CA ILE A 88 12.99 -2.42 3.26
C ILE A 88 12.22 -1.11 3.42
N ASP A 89 12.41 -0.42 4.55
CA ASP A 89 11.83 0.91 4.75
C ASP A 89 12.48 1.95 3.84
N ASN A 90 11.68 2.91 3.39
CA ASN A 90 12.11 3.99 2.52
C ASN A 90 12.59 5.21 3.32
N SER A 91 13.50 5.99 2.74
CA SER A 91 14.00 7.25 3.28
C SER A 91 14.16 8.26 2.14
N TYR A 92 13.79 9.51 2.40
CA TYR A 92 13.93 10.61 1.43
C TYR A 92 14.64 11.83 2.03
N ASP A 93 14.83 11.88 3.35
CA ASP A 93 15.67 12.87 4.00
C ASP A 93 17.04 12.26 4.30
N PRO A 94 18.16 12.89 3.91
CA PRO A 94 19.49 12.40 4.29
C PRO A 94 19.67 12.29 5.82
N ASP A 95 18.95 13.08 6.60
CA ASP A 95 18.99 13.04 8.06
C ASP A 95 18.34 11.74 8.62
N ASP A 96 17.40 11.12 7.91
CA ASP A 96 16.78 9.84 8.30
C ASP A 96 17.80 8.68 8.36
N ILE A 97 18.91 8.80 7.62
CA ILE A 97 19.97 7.77 7.52
C ILE A 97 21.14 8.10 8.47
N SER A 98 21.16 9.30 9.04
CA SER A 98 22.21 9.72 9.97
C SER A 98 21.91 9.23 11.39
N ALA A 99 22.64 8.20 11.82
CA ALA A 99 22.64 7.68 13.19
C ALA A 99 23.77 8.29 14.03
#